data_AF-A0A2V3PVI4-F1
#
_entry.id   AF-A0A2V3PVI4-F1
#
_cell.length_a   1.000
_cell.length_b   1.000
_cell.length_c   1.000
_cell.angle_alpha   90.00
_cell.angle_beta   90.00
_cell.angle_gamma   90.00
#
_symmetry.space_group_name_H-M   'P 1'
#
loop_
_entity.id
_entity.type
_entity.pdbx_description
1 polymer ?
#
loop_
_entity_poly.entity_id
_entity_poly.type
_entity_poly.pdbx_seq_one_letter_code
_entity_poly.pdbx_strand_id
1 'polypeptide(L)'
;MSKHKIREDKTCTNCGRFVAEHFCPNCGQENTEVRHSFIYLLKHFVSDLLHYDSSLWSTTKLLLFSPATLSKEYIGGRRKKYVDPIKLYIFISFIAFFIPGILPEKSNNHENRTESILKVNTTYPTETSTTPITINIGRNITENSELASTKPLKGKSYTKYYIKKALLKITRDKSKDKQTKVNEFILHNLPKVLFVYMPIFAFWLWLFNSKKKFLYFDSAIFTLHYFSFLLLSITIVILLNTAFEWLNLPDTFSSIVNAVVFSYAVFYFFRANRLFYGNKRWIANTKAFIIFWIDILLIFIILILYAVLAMLIV
;
A
#
# COMPACT_ATOMS: atom_id res chain seq x y z
N MET A 1 2.62 24.39 16.59
CA MET A 1 2.35 25.67 15.86
C MET A 1 3.53 26.59 16.07
N SER A 2 4.33 26.81 15.02
CA SER A 2 5.46 27.74 15.06
C SER A 2 4.93 29.18 15.25
N LYS A 3 5.47 29.91 16.23
CA LYS A 3 5.12 31.32 16.48
C LYS A 3 5.94 32.17 15.52
N HIS A 4 5.40 32.45 14.34
CA HIS A 4 6.01 33.41 13.43
C HIS A 4 5.95 34.81 14.08
N LYS A 5 6.99 35.62 13.86
CA LYS A 5 7.00 37.01 14.34
C LYS A 5 5.90 37.78 13.61
N ILE A 6 4.95 38.30 14.37
CA ILE A 6 3.87 39.14 13.85
C ILE A 6 4.47 40.44 13.34
N ARG A 7 4.00 40.94 12.20
CA ARG A 7 4.35 42.27 11.71
C ARG A 7 3.88 43.35 12.69
N GLU A 8 4.70 44.37 12.89
CA GLU A 8 4.32 45.54 13.68
C GLU A 8 3.18 46.34 13.01
N ASP A 9 3.17 46.35 11.67
CA ASP A 9 2.10 46.94 10.88
C ASP A 9 0.81 46.10 10.98
N LYS A 10 -0.25 46.74 11.49
CA LYS A 10 -1.58 46.15 11.64
C LYS A 10 -2.43 46.26 10.38
N THR A 11 -1.86 46.70 9.26
CA THR A 11 -2.56 46.77 7.98
C THR A 11 -2.36 45.47 7.22
N CYS A 12 -3.46 44.81 6.87
CA CYS A 12 -3.41 43.60 6.06
C CYS A 12 -2.83 43.91 4.67
N THR A 13 -1.77 43.22 4.28
CA THR A 13 -1.17 43.38 2.94
C THR A 13 -2.05 42.90 1.80
N ASN A 14 -3.01 42.02 2.05
CA ASN A 14 -3.91 41.50 1.02
C ASN A 14 -5.13 42.41 0.80
N CYS A 15 -5.86 42.76 1.87
CA CYS A 15 -7.12 43.50 1.75
C CYS A 15 -7.12 44.91 2.38
N GLY A 16 -5.98 45.40 2.89
CA GLY A 16 -5.84 46.75 3.45
C GLY A 16 -6.57 47.00 4.77
N ARG A 17 -7.31 46.03 5.30
CA ARG A 17 -8.07 46.18 6.55
C ARG A 17 -7.16 46.00 7.77
N PHE A 18 -7.53 46.67 8.86
CA PHE A 18 -6.88 46.54 10.16
C PHE A 18 -6.95 45.09 10.69
N VAL A 19 -5.84 44.59 11.21
CA VAL A 19 -5.65 43.25 11.78
C VAL A 19 -5.25 43.40 13.24
N ALA A 20 -6.15 43.00 14.14
CA ALA A 20 -5.91 43.08 15.58
C ALA A 20 -5.02 41.94 16.11
N GLU A 21 -5.11 40.75 15.50
CA GLU A 21 -4.45 39.52 15.95
C GLU A 21 -3.49 38.93 14.89
N HIS A 22 -3.25 37.62 14.92
CA HIS A 22 -2.41 36.92 13.94
C HIS A 22 -3.06 36.79 12.56
N PHE A 23 -4.39 36.71 12.46
CA PHE A 23 -5.08 36.47 11.20
C PHE A 23 -6.05 37.60 10.88
N CYS A 24 -6.06 38.05 9.62
CA CYS A 24 -7.01 39.05 9.15
C CYS A 24 -8.43 38.48 9.18
N PRO A 25 -9.39 39.14 9.87
CA PRO A 25 -10.77 38.63 9.97
C PRO A 25 -11.53 38.69 8.63
N ASN A 26 -11.06 39.49 7.67
CA ASN A 26 -11.73 39.69 6.39
C ASN A 26 -11.27 38.70 5.30
N CYS A 27 -9.95 38.47 5.18
CA CYS A 27 -9.40 37.64 4.10
C CYS A 27 -8.64 36.40 4.60
N GLY A 28 -8.50 36.23 5.91
CA GLY A 28 -7.80 35.08 6.51
C GLY A 28 -6.27 35.10 6.40
N GLN A 29 -5.66 36.14 5.81
CA GLN A 29 -4.19 36.23 5.72
C GLN A 29 -3.55 36.32 7.10
N GLU A 30 -2.50 35.53 7.34
CA GLU A 30 -1.65 35.65 8.53
C GLU A 30 -0.77 36.91 8.46
N ASN A 31 -0.72 37.68 9.54
CA ASN A 31 0.02 38.95 9.62
C ASN A 31 1.45 38.74 10.12
N THR A 32 2.21 37.92 9.41
CA THR A 32 3.58 37.52 9.78
C THR A 32 4.61 38.11 8.84
N GLU A 33 5.83 38.30 9.33
CA GLU A 33 6.93 38.80 8.51
C GLU A 33 7.29 37.79 7.40
N VAL A 34 7.36 38.26 6.14
CA VAL A 34 7.50 37.37 4.96
C VAL A 34 8.96 37.01 4.66
N ARG A 35 9.92 37.82 5.14
CA ARG A 35 11.34 37.70 4.81
C ARG A 35 12.05 36.89 5.87
N HIS A 36 12.46 35.68 5.49
CA HIS A 36 13.23 34.78 6.31
C HIS A 36 14.51 34.35 5.58
N SER A 37 15.58 34.08 6.32
CA SER A 37 16.81 33.55 5.73
C SER A 37 16.62 32.09 5.28
N PHE A 38 17.41 31.63 4.31
CA PHE A 38 17.36 30.24 3.87
C PHE A 38 17.62 29.24 5.01
N ILE A 39 18.56 29.55 5.92
CA ILE A 39 18.84 28.74 7.11
C ILE A 39 17.65 28.73 8.06
N TYR A 40 16.95 29.86 8.22
CA TYR A 40 15.70 29.91 8.97
C TYR A 40 14.64 29.03 8.31
N LEU A 41 14.45 29.11 7.00
CA LEU A 41 13.47 28.28 6.27
C LEU A 41 13.80 26.79 6.36
N LEU A 42 15.06 26.38 6.19
CA LEU A 42 15.47 24.98 6.32
C LEU A 42 15.31 24.48 7.75
N LYS A 43 15.75 25.27 8.75
CA LYS A 43 15.56 24.95 10.16
C LYS A 43 14.08 24.88 10.52
N HIS A 44 13.25 25.78 9.99
CA HIS A 44 11.80 25.75 10.19
C HIS A 44 11.13 24.60 9.45
N PHE A 45 11.57 24.25 8.25
CA PHE A 45 11.04 23.12 7.50
C PHE A 45 11.39 21.80 8.17
N VAL A 46 12.67 21.60 8.52
CA VAL A 46 13.14 20.45 9.31
C VAL A 46 12.50 20.46 10.69
N SER A 47 12.33 21.63 11.31
CA SER A 47 11.59 21.75 12.57
C SER A 47 10.13 21.40 12.34
N ASP A 48 9.43 21.80 11.30
CA ASP A 48 8.01 21.45 11.07
C ASP A 48 7.84 19.98 10.65
N LEU A 49 8.84 19.37 10.02
CA LEU A 49 8.89 17.94 9.68
C LEU A 49 9.27 17.06 10.88
N LEU A 50 10.24 17.50 11.69
CA LEU A 50 10.78 16.81 12.88
C LEU A 50 10.30 17.43 14.19
N HIS A 51 9.33 18.34 14.14
CA HIS A 51 8.65 18.85 15.33
C HIS A 51 8.02 17.59 15.88
N TYR A 52 8.60 17.11 16.97
CA TYR A 52 8.03 16.09 17.82
C TYR A 52 6.80 16.71 18.49
N ASP A 53 5.83 17.08 17.66
CA ASP A 53 4.61 17.74 18.04
C ASP A 53 3.89 16.69 18.87
N SER A 54 3.51 17.03 20.09
CA SER A 54 2.72 16.13 20.94
C SER A 54 1.46 15.64 20.21
N SER A 55 1.01 16.41 19.21
CA SER A 55 -0.02 16.05 18.23
C SER A 55 0.35 14.82 17.38
N LEU A 56 1.58 14.67 16.88
CA LEU A 56 2.02 13.50 16.09
C LEU A 56 2.02 12.23 16.95
N TRP A 57 2.65 12.26 18.13
CA TRP A 57 2.66 11.09 19.03
C TRP A 57 1.26 10.72 19.51
N SER A 58 0.44 11.71 19.87
CA SER A 58 -0.94 11.46 20.26
C SER A 58 -1.80 10.95 19.09
N THR A 59 -1.57 11.44 17.86
CA THR A 59 -2.21 10.95 16.64
C THR A 59 -1.80 9.52 16.36
N THR A 60 -0.50 9.21 16.35
CA THR A 60 0.04 7.87 16.09
C THR A 60 -0.44 6.85 17.13
N LYS A 61 -0.41 7.20 18.42
CA LYS A 61 -0.95 6.36 19.49
C LYS A 61 -2.45 6.09 19.30
N LEU A 62 -3.22 7.14 18.97
CA LEU A 62 -4.65 6.99 18.72
C LEU A 62 -4.92 6.16 17.44
N LEU A 63 -4.11 6.36 16.41
CA LEU A 63 -4.20 5.67 15.13
C LEU A 63 -3.99 4.16 15.32
N LEU A 64 -2.95 3.75 16.05
CA LEU A 64 -2.62 2.35 16.29
C LEU A 64 -3.58 1.66 17.26
N PHE A 65 -3.95 2.32 18.36
CA PHE A 65 -4.64 1.64 19.47
C PHE A 65 -6.13 1.96 19.61
N SER A 66 -6.63 3.00 18.94
CA SER A 66 -8.01 3.49 19.09
C SER A 66 -8.75 3.58 17.75
N PRO A 67 -9.32 2.45 17.27
CA PRO A 67 -9.95 2.38 15.96
C PRO A 67 -11.09 3.37 15.78
N ALA A 68 -11.11 4.04 14.63
CA ALA A 68 -12.09 5.07 14.21
C ALA A 68 -12.17 6.35 15.07
N THR A 69 -11.48 6.44 16.20
CA THR A 69 -11.56 7.62 17.07
C THR A 69 -11.06 8.86 16.35
N LEU A 70 -9.91 8.78 15.69
CA LEU A 70 -9.32 9.91 14.98
C LEU A 70 -10.23 10.48 13.87
N SER A 71 -10.85 9.60 13.08
CA SER A 71 -11.83 9.99 12.06
C SER A 71 -13.05 10.69 12.67
N LYS A 72 -13.56 10.20 13.80
CA LYS A 72 -14.68 10.82 14.52
C LYS A 72 -14.33 12.18 15.10
N GLU A 73 -13.15 12.31 15.68
CA GLU A 73 -12.64 13.57 16.25
C GLU A 73 -12.52 14.64 15.16
N TYR A 74 -11.99 14.27 14.00
CA TYR A 74 -11.85 15.17 12.86
C TYR A 74 -13.20 15.66 12.32
N ILE A 75 -14.15 14.73 12.10
CA ILE A 75 -15.51 15.05 11.62
C ILE A 75 -16.28 15.84 12.68
N GLY A 76 -16.06 15.54 13.96
CA GLY A 76 -16.62 16.28 15.10
C GLY A 76 -16.02 17.68 15.30
N GLY A 77 -15.12 18.13 14.42
CA GLY A 77 -14.60 19.51 14.40
C GLY A 77 -13.30 19.73 15.18
N ARG A 78 -12.75 18.71 15.86
CA ARG A 78 -11.51 18.83 16.63
C ARG A 78 -10.26 18.67 15.74
N ARG A 79 -10.12 19.58 14.75
CA ARG A 79 -9.13 19.51 13.67
C ARG A 79 -7.72 20.02 14.01
N LYS A 80 -7.54 20.77 15.11
CA LYS A 80 -6.22 21.32 15.52
C LYS A 80 -5.44 20.43 16.49
N LYS A 81 -6.12 19.52 17.19
CA LYS A 81 -5.51 18.67 18.23
C LYS A 81 -4.68 17.53 17.63
N TYR A 82 -5.12 17.01 16.50
CA TYR A 82 -4.51 15.90 15.80
C TYR A 82 -4.04 16.33 14.41
N VAL A 83 -3.15 15.55 13.82
CA VAL A 83 -2.65 15.82 12.46
C VAL A 83 -3.77 15.62 11.45
N ASP A 84 -3.84 16.52 10.45
CA ASP A 84 -4.82 16.44 9.37
C ASP A 84 -4.72 15.10 8.61
N PRO A 85 -5.83 14.44 8.23
CA PRO A 85 -5.83 13.09 7.65
C PRO A 85 -5.00 12.99 6.36
N ILE A 86 -5.05 14.01 5.50
CA ILE A 86 -4.30 14.02 4.24
C ILE A 86 -2.81 14.17 4.53
N LYS A 87 -2.45 15.12 5.40
CA LYS A 87 -1.05 15.34 5.82
C LYS A 87 -0.47 14.09 6.48
N LEU A 88 -1.24 13.46 7.37
CA LEU A 88 -0.86 12.24 8.06
C LEU A 88 -0.59 11.10 7.08
N TYR A 89 -1.50 10.88 6.12
CA TYR A 89 -1.35 9.83 5.12
C TYR A 89 -0.12 10.06 4.23
N ILE A 90 0.10 11.28 3.75
CA ILE A 90 1.26 11.62 2.92
C ILE A 90 2.56 11.37 3.70
N PHE A 91 2.62 11.82 4.95
CA PHE A 91 3.78 11.65 5.81
C PHE A 91 4.08 10.18 6.10
N ILE A 92 3.07 9.40 6.50
CA ILE A 92 3.25 7.96 6.77
C ILE A 92 3.58 7.20 5.50
N SER A 93 2.97 7.54 4.36
CA SER A 93 3.31 6.92 3.08
C SER A 93 4.77 7.17 2.74
N PHE A 94 5.24 8.42 2.84
CA PHE A 94 6.65 8.75 2.61
C PHE A 94 7.56 7.88 3.49
N ILE A 95 7.29 7.79 4.80
CA ILE A 95 8.07 6.95 5.72
C ILE A 95 8.02 5.48 5.32
N ALA A 96 6.82 4.94 5.06
CA ALA A 96 6.61 3.52 4.77
C ALA A 96 7.34 3.04 3.52
N PHE A 97 7.51 3.91 2.52
CA PHE A 97 8.22 3.58 1.29
C PHE A 97 9.71 3.97 1.32
N PHE A 98 10.09 4.95 2.14
CA PHE A 98 11.47 5.39 2.26
C PHE A 98 12.30 4.48 3.16
N ILE A 99 11.75 4.05 4.31
CA ILE A 99 12.47 3.25 5.31
C ILE A 99 13.02 1.94 4.73
N PRO A 100 12.24 1.10 4.02
CA PRO A 100 12.78 -0.16 3.48
C PRO A 100 13.95 0.03 2.52
N GLY A 101 14.01 1.16 1.79
CA GLY A 101 15.10 1.47 0.86
C GLY A 101 16.44 1.85 1.52
N ILE A 102 16.44 2.12 2.83
CA ILE A 102 17.66 2.47 3.60
C ILE A 102 18.14 1.29 4.44
N LEU A 103 17.26 0.34 4.73
CA LEU A 103 17.62 -0.81 5.56
C LEU A 103 18.58 -1.73 4.79
N PRO A 104 19.61 -2.29 5.47
CA PRO A 104 20.54 -3.21 4.84
C PRO A 104 19.81 -4.48 4.40
N GLU A 105 19.81 -4.78 3.11
CA GLU A 105 19.32 -6.06 2.60
C GLU A 105 20.30 -7.17 2.98
N LYS A 106 19.83 -8.14 3.76
CA LYS A 106 20.59 -9.37 3.97
C LYS A 106 20.55 -10.17 2.67
N SER A 107 21.71 -10.36 2.05
CA SER A 107 21.89 -11.32 0.95
C SER A 107 21.42 -12.70 1.42
N ASN A 108 20.19 -13.06 1.06
CA ASN A 108 19.67 -14.38 1.29
C ASN A 108 20.47 -15.36 0.42
N ASN A 109 21.51 -15.97 0.99
CA ASN A 109 22.25 -17.11 0.42
C ASN A 109 21.38 -18.40 0.35
N HIS A 110 20.07 -18.26 0.09
CA HIS A 110 19.10 -19.34 0.02
C HIS A 110 18.68 -19.71 -1.42
N GLU A 111 19.40 -19.24 -2.44
CA GLU A 111 19.23 -19.76 -3.81
C GLU A 111 19.86 -21.17 -4.00
N ASN A 112 20.69 -21.64 -3.05
CA ASN A 112 21.42 -22.91 -3.20
C ASN A 112 20.71 -24.16 -2.65
N ARG A 113 19.51 -24.05 -2.06
CA ARG A 113 18.82 -25.22 -1.45
C ARG A 113 17.90 -25.98 -2.42
N THR A 114 17.57 -25.41 -3.58
CA THR A 114 16.74 -26.08 -4.58
C THR A 114 17.56 -26.93 -5.55
N GLU A 115 18.88 -26.71 -5.65
CA GLU A 115 19.78 -27.50 -6.50
C GLU A 115 20.22 -28.83 -5.87
N SER A 116 20.09 -29.02 -4.54
CA SER A 116 20.52 -30.26 -3.89
C SER A 116 19.46 -31.38 -3.88
N ILE A 117 18.20 -31.11 -4.25
CA ILE A 117 17.13 -32.13 -4.29
C ILE A 117 17.04 -32.83 -5.67
N LEU A 118 17.72 -32.32 -6.70
CA LEU A 118 17.74 -32.90 -8.06
C LEU A 118 19.10 -33.49 -8.48
N LYS A 119 19.96 -33.87 -7.53
CA LYS A 119 21.02 -34.85 -7.80
C LYS A 119 20.47 -36.25 -7.56
N VAL A 120 19.72 -36.74 -8.54
CA VAL A 120 19.35 -38.17 -8.62
C VAL A 120 20.64 -38.94 -8.90
N ASN A 121 21.18 -39.57 -7.86
CA ASN A 121 22.24 -40.56 -7.99
C ASN A 121 21.64 -41.82 -8.64
N THR A 122 21.86 -42.02 -9.94
CA THR A 122 21.63 -43.32 -10.58
C THR A 122 22.83 -44.22 -10.33
N THR A 123 22.74 -45.03 -9.27
CA THR A 123 23.48 -46.30 -9.16
C THR A 123 22.49 -47.41 -9.50
N TYR A 124 22.79 -48.18 -10.55
CA TYR A 124 22.01 -49.37 -10.93
C TYR A 124 22.31 -50.53 -9.97
N PRO A 125 21.27 -51.27 -9.54
CA PRO A 125 21.38 -52.71 -9.34
C PRO A 125 20.53 -53.46 -10.36
N THR A 126 21.17 -54.49 -10.89
CA THR A 126 20.69 -55.51 -11.80
C THR A 126 19.60 -56.39 -11.16
N GLU A 127 18.83 -57.06 -12.04
CA GLU A 127 18.05 -58.30 -11.82
C GLU A 127 16.50 -58.20 -11.76
N THR A 128 15.92 -58.35 -12.97
CA THR A 128 14.96 -59.40 -13.39
C THR A 128 13.84 -59.84 -12.42
N SER A 129 12.56 -59.53 -12.75
CA SER A 129 11.49 -60.50 -13.12
C SER A 129 10.05 -59.99 -12.89
N THR A 130 9.30 -59.86 -14.01
CA THR A 130 7.87 -60.17 -14.26
C THR A 130 6.68 -59.51 -13.52
N THR A 131 6.09 -58.49 -14.19
CA THR A 131 4.65 -58.15 -14.43
C THR A 131 3.68 -57.78 -13.28
N PRO A 132 2.56 -57.06 -13.55
CA PRO A 132 2.41 -55.79 -14.29
C PRO A 132 1.59 -54.75 -13.49
N ILE A 133 1.91 -53.44 -13.59
CA ILE A 133 0.93 -52.39 -13.27
C ILE A 133 0.90 -51.39 -14.41
N THR A 134 -0.19 -51.41 -15.14
CA THR A 134 -0.55 -50.49 -16.22
C THR A 134 -0.81 -49.10 -15.69
N ILE A 135 -0.07 -48.09 -16.17
CA ILE A 135 -0.60 -46.73 -16.31
C ILE A 135 -0.25 -46.21 -17.70
N ASN A 136 -1.32 -45.93 -18.43
CA ASN A 136 -1.35 -45.54 -19.82
C ASN A 136 -1.24 -44.00 -19.90
N ILE A 137 -0.16 -43.48 -20.48
CA ILE A 137 -0.10 -42.09 -20.96
C ILE A 137 0.41 -42.12 -22.41
N GLY A 138 -0.51 -42.44 -23.31
CA GLY A 138 -0.29 -42.32 -24.74
C GLY A 138 -0.52 -40.88 -25.20
N ARG A 139 0.54 -40.22 -25.66
CA ARG A 139 0.71 -39.71 -27.04
C ARG A 139 1.86 -38.70 -27.07
N ASN A 140 2.95 -39.13 -27.72
CA ASN A 140 3.88 -38.23 -28.38
C ASN A 140 3.14 -37.41 -29.45
N ILE A 141 3.30 -36.10 -29.43
CA ILE A 141 3.11 -35.26 -30.62
C ILE A 141 4.40 -34.45 -30.78
N THR A 142 5.35 -35.05 -31.50
CA THR A 142 6.27 -34.31 -32.35
C THR A 142 5.48 -33.81 -33.55
N GLU A 143 5.32 -32.50 -33.68
CA GLU A 143 4.94 -31.88 -34.95
C GLU A 143 5.67 -30.54 -35.11
N ASN A 144 6.83 -30.67 -35.77
CA ASN A 144 7.44 -29.81 -36.78
C ASN A 144 7.11 -28.31 -36.81
N SER A 145 8.21 -27.57 -36.83
CA SER A 145 8.45 -26.38 -37.65
C SER A 145 7.55 -26.31 -38.90
N GLU A 146 6.62 -25.36 -38.93
CA GLU A 146 6.19 -24.59 -40.12
C GLU A 146 4.92 -23.78 -39.77
N LEU A 147 5.09 -22.56 -39.26
CA LEU A 147 4.18 -21.44 -39.56
C LEU A 147 4.80 -20.09 -39.15
N ALA A 148 6.04 -19.87 -39.58
CA ALA A 148 6.42 -18.52 -39.94
C ALA A 148 5.78 -18.25 -41.30
N SER A 149 5.05 -17.14 -41.43
CA SER A 149 4.56 -16.58 -42.72
C SER A 149 3.19 -17.02 -43.27
N THR A 150 2.08 -16.84 -42.53
CA THR A 150 0.78 -16.58 -43.19
C THR A 150 -0.12 -15.66 -42.36
N LYS A 151 -0.61 -14.55 -42.95
CA LYS A 151 -1.73 -13.75 -42.40
C LYS A 151 -2.97 -14.65 -42.23
N PRO A 152 -3.81 -14.48 -41.19
CA PRO A 152 -4.90 -15.41 -40.92
C PRO A 152 -5.98 -15.35 -42.02
N LEU A 153 -6.35 -16.52 -42.55
CA LEU A 153 -7.54 -16.71 -43.38
C LEU A 153 -8.82 -16.32 -42.61
N LYS A 154 -9.77 -15.71 -43.33
CA LYS A 154 -11.11 -15.32 -42.86
C LYS A 154 -11.76 -16.46 -42.06
N GLY A 155 -12.20 -16.16 -40.83
CA GLY A 155 -13.21 -16.98 -40.12
C GLY A 155 -12.84 -17.58 -38.75
N LYS A 156 -11.61 -17.45 -38.25
CA LYS A 156 -11.28 -17.92 -36.89
C LYS A 156 -10.76 -16.79 -35.99
N SER A 157 -11.63 -16.38 -35.06
CA SER A 157 -11.43 -15.55 -33.86
C SER A 157 -10.08 -14.81 -33.78
N TYR A 158 -10.06 -13.58 -34.33
CA TYR A 158 -8.91 -12.66 -34.32
C TYR A 158 -8.30 -12.48 -32.93
N THR A 159 -9.11 -12.52 -31.88
CA THR A 159 -8.67 -12.43 -30.48
C THR A 159 -7.74 -13.58 -30.10
N LYS A 160 -7.98 -14.80 -30.58
CA LYS A 160 -7.15 -15.98 -30.27
C LYS A 160 -5.72 -15.85 -30.82
N TYR A 161 -5.54 -15.17 -31.97
CA TYR A 161 -4.23 -14.89 -32.55
C TYR A 161 -3.44 -13.87 -31.72
N TYR A 162 -4.06 -12.74 -31.36
CA TYR A 162 -3.41 -11.71 -30.55
C TYR A 162 -3.10 -12.20 -29.14
N ILE A 163 -4.01 -12.96 -28.52
CA ILE A 163 -3.80 -13.58 -27.21
C ILE A 163 -2.65 -14.60 -27.30
N LYS A 164 -2.61 -15.46 -28.32
CA LYS A 164 -1.51 -16.43 -28.51
C LYS A 164 -0.16 -15.75 -28.76
N LYS A 165 -0.15 -14.66 -29.53
CA LYS A 165 1.06 -13.86 -29.79
C LYS A 165 1.54 -13.12 -28.53
N ALA A 166 0.62 -12.58 -27.73
CA ALA A 166 0.93 -11.97 -26.44
C ALA A 166 1.49 -13.02 -25.46
N LEU A 167 0.86 -14.20 -25.37
CA LEU A 167 1.32 -15.31 -24.52
C LEU A 167 2.72 -15.81 -24.91
N LEU A 168 3.03 -15.91 -26.21
CA LEU A 168 4.36 -16.31 -26.72
C LEU A 168 5.44 -15.25 -26.44
N LYS A 169 5.07 -13.96 -26.42
CA LYS A 169 5.99 -12.88 -26.06
C LYS A 169 6.32 -12.88 -24.56
N ILE A 170 5.34 -13.22 -23.72
CA ILE A 170 5.48 -13.37 -22.26
C ILE A 170 6.33 -14.60 -21.90
N THR A 171 6.24 -15.71 -22.66
CA THR A 171 7.00 -16.94 -22.38
C THR A 171 8.44 -16.92 -22.87
N ARG A 172 8.74 -16.16 -23.94
CA ARG A 172 10.10 -16.07 -24.52
C ARG A 172 11.03 -15.13 -23.76
N ASP A 173 10.50 -14.25 -22.92
CA ASP A 173 11.21 -13.16 -22.24
C ASP A 173 11.23 -13.35 -20.72
N LYS A 174 11.46 -14.61 -20.30
CA LYS A 174 11.58 -15.00 -18.89
C LYS A 174 13.05 -14.93 -18.43
N SER A 175 13.80 -13.95 -18.92
CA SER A 175 15.13 -13.67 -18.38
C SER A 175 14.96 -13.12 -16.96
N LYS A 176 15.81 -13.56 -16.01
CA LYS A 176 15.82 -13.03 -14.64
C LYS A 176 15.88 -11.49 -14.62
N ASP A 177 16.50 -10.89 -15.65
CA ASP A 177 16.64 -9.44 -15.88
C ASP A 177 15.32 -8.71 -16.20
N LYS A 178 14.34 -9.35 -16.85
CA LYS A 178 13.03 -8.73 -17.06
C LYS A 178 12.18 -8.76 -15.78
N GLN A 179 12.29 -9.83 -15.00
CA GLN A 179 11.52 -9.98 -13.76
C GLN A 179 11.99 -9.01 -12.68
N THR A 180 13.30 -8.74 -12.58
CA THR A 180 13.85 -7.71 -11.68
C THR A 180 13.38 -6.31 -12.06
N LYS A 181 13.43 -5.94 -13.35
CA LYS A 181 12.93 -4.64 -13.84
C LYS A 181 11.44 -4.42 -13.58
N VAL A 182 10.63 -5.46 -13.77
CA VAL A 182 9.19 -5.40 -13.47
C VAL A 182 8.95 -5.22 -11.96
N ASN A 183 9.68 -5.93 -11.11
CA ASN A 183 9.55 -5.80 -9.65
C ASN A 183 9.95 -4.40 -9.17
N GLU A 184 11.05 -3.86 -9.67
CA GLU A 184 11.52 -2.50 -9.36
C GLU A 184 10.50 -1.44 -9.80
N PHE A 185 9.98 -1.57 -11.02
CA PHE A 185 8.91 -0.71 -11.53
C PHE A 185 7.64 -0.79 -10.67
N ILE A 186 7.35 -1.96 -10.08
CA ILE A 186 6.20 -2.10 -9.20
C ILE A 186 6.40 -1.38 -7.87
N LEU A 187 7.54 -1.62 -7.22
CA LEU A 187 7.83 -1.04 -5.91
C LEU A 187 7.86 0.49 -5.95
N HIS A 188 8.49 1.08 -6.97
CA HIS A 188 8.61 2.53 -7.10
C HIS A 188 7.25 3.24 -7.32
N ASN A 189 6.28 2.54 -7.87
CA ASN A 189 4.97 3.10 -8.21
C ASN A 189 3.83 2.64 -7.30
N LEU A 190 4.09 1.70 -6.38
CA LEU A 190 3.15 1.28 -5.34
C LEU A 190 2.50 2.46 -4.59
N PRO A 191 3.25 3.52 -4.18
CA PRO A 191 2.65 4.68 -3.52
C PRO A 191 1.58 5.37 -4.38
N LYS A 192 1.80 5.45 -5.70
CA LYS A 192 0.87 6.07 -6.65
C LYS A 192 -0.40 5.22 -6.79
N VAL A 193 -0.24 3.90 -6.86
CA VAL A 193 -1.36 2.95 -6.93
C VAL A 193 -2.22 3.05 -5.67
N LEU A 194 -1.61 3.09 -4.49
CA LEU A 194 -2.37 3.28 -3.23
C LEU A 194 -3.11 4.61 -3.19
N PHE A 195 -2.51 5.70 -3.70
CA PHE A 195 -3.18 6.99 -3.73
C PHE A 195 -4.43 6.98 -4.60
N VAL A 196 -4.37 6.34 -5.77
CA VAL A 196 -5.52 6.15 -6.67
C VAL A 196 -6.56 5.18 -6.08
N TYR A 197 -6.10 4.18 -5.31
CA TYR A 197 -6.97 3.20 -4.66
C TYR A 197 -7.90 3.83 -3.61
N MET A 198 -7.38 4.78 -2.83
CA MET A 198 -8.10 5.35 -1.69
C MET A 198 -9.48 5.93 -2.03
N PRO A 199 -9.65 6.80 -3.06
CA PRO A 199 -10.97 7.26 -3.47
C PRO A 199 -11.94 6.13 -3.86
N ILE A 200 -11.43 5.08 -4.53
CA ILE A 200 -12.23 3.94 -4.97
C ILE A 200 -12.72 3.14 -3.75
N PHE A 201 -11.85 2.90 -2.78
CA PHE A 201 -12.22 2.24 -1.53
C PHE A 201 -13.20 3.07 -0.70
N ALA A 202 -12.97 4.39 -0.59
CA ALA A 202 -13.89 5.31 0.08
C ALA A 202 -15.28 5.29 -0.57
N PHE A 203 -15.35 5.16 -1.90
CA PHE A 203 -16.60 5.03 -2.64
C PHE A 203 -17.36 3.75 -2.24
N TRP A 204 -16.69 2.61 -2.14
CA TRP A 204 -17.33 1.36 -1.70
C TRP A 204 -17.80 1.43 -0.25
N LEU A 205 -16.99 2.00 0.65
CA LEU A 205 -17.40 2.25 2.04
C LEU A 205 -18.66 3.12 2.11
N TRP A 206 -18.69 4.23 1.37
CA TRP A 206 -19.84 5.13 1.31
C TRP A 206 -21.08 4.45 0.72
N LEU A 207 -20.92 3.65 -0.33
CA LEU A 207 -22.02 2.96 -1.00
C LEU A 207 -22.75 1.98 -0.06
N PHE A 208 -22.00 1.19 0.72
CA PHE A 208 -22.56 0.19 1.63
C PHE A 208 -23.02 0.75 2.98
N ASN A 209 -22.46 1.89 3.39
CA ASN A 209 -22.78 2.55 4.65
C ASN A 209 -23.68 3.77 4.41
N SER A 210 -25.00 3.54 4.47
CA SER A 210 -26.10 4.51 4.64
C SER A 210 -25.84 5.96 4.19
N LYS A 211 -26.06 6.24 2.90
CA LYS A 211 -25.91 7.55 2.24
C LYS A 211 -26.62 8.74 2.91
N LYS A 212 -27.66 8.48 3.74
CA LYS A 212 -28.44 9.53 4.43
C LYS A 212 -27.72 10.14 5.63
N LYS A 213 -26.81 9.41 6.27
CA LYS A 213 -26.15 9.83 7.51
C LYS A 213 -24.70 10.27 7.30
N PHE A 214 -24.04 9.73 6.29
CA PHE A 214 -22.62 9.97 6.02
C PHE A 214 -22.42 10.46 4.60
N LEU A 215 -21.66 11.53 4.47
CA LEU A 215 -21.22 12.06 3.19
C LEU A 215 -20.01 11.26 2.70
N TYR A 216 -19.76 11.29 1.38
CA TYR A 216 -18.57 10.67 0.81
C TYR A 216 -17.28 11.16 1.48
N PHE A 217 -17.23 12.45 1.84
CA PHE A 217 -16.12 13.06 2.56
C PHE A 217 -15.81 12.36 3.89
N ASP A 218 -16.83 11.93 4.63
CA ASP A 218 -16.66 11.22 5.90
C ASP A 218 -15.99 9.86 5.68
N SER A 219 -16.45 9.12 4.67
CA SER A 219 -15.85 7.85 4.26
C SER A 219 -14.43 8.03 3.73
N ALA A 220 -14.14 9.12 3.02
CA ALA A 220 -12.80 9.44 2.54
C ALA A 220 -11.82 9.73 3.70
N ILE A 221 -12.24 10.50 4.71
CA ILE A 221 -11.44 10.73 5.93
C ILE A 221 -11.18 9.42 6.66
N PHE A 222 -12.21 8.57 6.79
CA PHE A 222 -12.05 7.26 7.41
C PHE A 222 -11.01 6.41 6.68
N THR A 223 -11.08 6.37 5.35
CA THR A 223 -10.12 5.67 4.49
C THR A 223 -8.69 6.18 4.70
N LEU A 224 -8.48 7.49 4.72
CA LEU A 224 -7.15 8.08 4.92
C LEU A 224 -6.51 7.61 6.24
N HIS A 225 -7.27 7.63 7.33
CA HIS A 225 -6.78 7.11 8.62
C HIS A 225 -6.55 5.60 8.60
N TYR A 226 -7.44 4.83 7.98
CA TYR A 226 -7.29 3.38 7.90
C TYR A 226 -6.03 2.98 7.10
N PHE A 227 -5.80 3.58 5.93
CA PHE A 227 -4.60 3.33 5.14
C PHE A 227 -3.33 3.84 5.82
N SER A 228 -3.39 4.96 6.53
CA SER A 228 -2.30 5.43 7.39
C SER A 228 -1.94 4.40 8.46
N PHE A 229 -2.95 3.80 9.11
CA PHE A 229 -2.76 2.74 10.09
C PHE A 229 -2.09 1.49 9.47
N LEU A 230 -2.55 1.06 8.29
CA LEU A 230 -1.97 -0.10 7.60
C LEU A 230 -0.50 0.12 7.24
N LEU A 231 -0.19 1.25 6.60
CA LEU A 231 1.18 1.61 6.19
C LEU A 231 2.11 1.73 7.40
N LEU A 232 1.65 2.37 8.47
CA LEU A 232 2.43 2.48 9.70
C LEU A 232 2.67 1.10 10.33
N SER A 233 1.65 0.25 10.36
CA SER A 233 1.77 -1.11 10.92
C SER A 233 2.75 -1.98 10.13
N ILE A 234 2.70 -1.90 8.79
CA ILE A 234 3.68 -2.56 7.90
C ILE A 234 5.09 -2.04 8.17
N THR A 235 5.25 -0.73 8.30
CA THR A 235 6.55 -0.12 8.61
C THR A 235 7.11 -0.62 9.93
N ILE A 236 6.28 -0.69 10.98
CA ILE A 236 6.68 -1.23 12.29
C ILE A 236 7.09 -2.69 12.19
N VAL A 237 6.35 -3.51 11.43
CA VAL A 237 6.71 -4.92 11.19
C VAL A 237 8.06 -5.05 10.49
N ILE A 238 8.31 -4.25 9.46
CA ILE A 238 9.61 -4.24 8.75
C ILE A 238 10.74 -3.93 9.74
N LEU A 239 10.59 -2.86 10.53
CA LEU A 239 11.58 -2.47 11.54
C LEU A 239 11.81 -3.57 12.60
N LEU A 240 10.74 -4.21 13.08
CA LEU A 240 10.84 -5.31 14.04
C LEU A 240 11.54 -6.54 13.44
N ASN A 241 11.20 -6.92 12.20
CA ASN A 241 11.84 -8.05 11.53
C ASN A 241 13.34 -7.78 11.33
N THR A 242 13.72 -6.57 10.87
CA THR A 242 15.14 -6.18 10.77
C THR A 242 15.83 -6.18 12.13
N ALA A 243 15.16 -5.75 13.20
CA ALA A 243 15.71 -5.81 14.56
C ALA A 243 15.90 -7.25 15.04
N PHE A 244 14.96 -8.15 14.75
CA PHE A 244 15.07 -9.57 15.09
C PHE A 244 16.22 -10.24 14.35
N GLU A 245 16.41 -9.90 13.08
CA GLU A 245 17.57 -10.36 12.29
C GLU A 245 18.89 -9.84 12.87
N TRP A 246 18.95 -8.55 13.24
CA TRP A 246 20.13 -7.97 13.87
C TRP A 246 20.48 -8.60 15.22
N LEU A 247 19.45 -8.99 15.99
CA LEU A 247 19.58 -9.74 17.25
C LEU A 247 19.77 -11.25 17.04
N ASN A 248 19.81 -11.72 15.80
CA ASN A 248 19.93 -13.13 15.42
C ASN A 248 18.88 -14.04 16.07
N LEU A 249 17.65 -13.53 16.22
CA LEU A 249 16.51 -14.28 16.74
C LEU A 249 15.97 -15.27 15.69
N PRO A 250 15.36 -16.39 16.11
CA PRO A 250 14.77 -17.36 15.18
C PRO A 250 13.65 -16.76 14.32
N ASP A 251 13.51 -17.23 13.08
CA ASP A 251 12.46 -16.81 12.12
C ASP A 251 11.03 -17.01 12.62
N THR A 252 10.84 -17.85 13.63
CA THR A 252 9.55 -18.05 14.32
C THR A 252 9.05 -16.75 14.96
N PHE A 253 9.94 -15.92 15.51
CA PHE A 253 9.56 -14.62 16.09
C PHE A 253 8.98 -13.68 15.03
N SER A 254 9.66 -13.56 13.90
CA SER A 254 9.18 -12.77 12.75
C SER A 254 7.83 -13.29 12.27
N SER A 255 7.68 -14.60 12.13
CA SER A 255 6.41 -15.23 11.71
C SER A 255 5.26 -14.95 12.66
N ILE A 256 5.51 -15.04 13.98
CA ILE A 256 4.52 -14.73 15.02
C ILE A 256 4.11 -13.26 14.96
N VAL A 257 5.07 -12.33 14.88
CA VAL A 257 4.78 -10.89 14.80
C VAL A 257 3.98 -10.56 13.55
N ASN A 258 4.34 -11.11 12.39
CA ASN A 258 3.59 -10.94 11.15
C ASN A 258 2.13 -11.44 11.31
N ALA A 259 1.93 -12.63 11.87
CA ALA A 259 0.59 -13.19 12.09
C ALA A 259 -0.24 -12.36 13.07
N VAL A 260 0.36 -11.88 14.16
CA VAL A 260 -0.30 -11.02 15.16
C VAL A 260 -0.71 -9.69 14.56
N VAL A 261 0.19 -9.02 13.84
CA VAL A 261 -0.10 -7.70 13.24
C VAL A 261 -1.13 -7.84 12.12
N PHE A 262 -1.05 -8.87 11.28
CA PHE A 262 -2.07 -9.15 10.26
C PHE A 262 -3.45 -9.36 10.90
N SER A 263 -3.52 -10.22 11.92
CA SER A 263 -4.76 -10.48 12.67
C SER A 263 -5.30 -9.21 13.31
N TYR A 264 -4.42 -8.37 13.86
CA TYR A 264 -4.78 -7.08 14.43
C TYR A 264 -5.29 -6.11 13.38
N ALA A 265 -4.70 -6.06 12.18
CA ALA A 265 -5.14 -5.19 11.09
C ALA A 265 -6.55 -5.56 10.60
N VAL A 266 -6.83 -6.86 10.43
CA VAL A 266 -8.18 -7.35 10.12
C VAL A 266 -9.14 -6.97 11.25
N PHE A 267 -8.81 -7.28 12.50
CA PHE A 267 -9.64 -6.89 13.65
C PHE A 267 -9.90 -5.37 13.70
N TYR A 268 -8.88 -4.57 13.45
CA TYR A 268 -8.93 -3.12 13.44
C TYR A 268 -9.93 -2.64 12.40
N PHE A 269 -9.89 -3.15 11.17
CA PHE A 269 -10.83 -2.77 10.11
C PHE A 269 -12.29 -2.99 10.52
N PHE A 270 -12.63 -4.19 10.98
CA PHE A 270 -13.99 -4.53 11.39
C PHE A 270 -14.45 -3.68 12.59
N ARG A 271 -13.57 -3.50 13.58
CA ARG A 271 -13.85 -2.68 14.75
C ARG A 271 -14.02 -1.21 14.40
N ALA A 272 -13.15 -0.66 13.55
CA ALA A 272 -13.17 0.73 13.11
C ALA A 272 -14.43 1.02 12.29
N ASN A 273 -14.76 0.17 11.31
CA ASN A 273 -15.95 0.33 10.47
C ASN A 273 -17.22 0.36 11.34
N ARG A 274 -17.35 -0.57 12.29
CA ARG A 274 -18.49 -0.59 13.22
C ARG A 274 -18.56 0.67 14.08
N LEU A 275 -17.44 1.05 14.67
CA LEU A 275 -17.39 2.22 15.56
C LEU A 275 -17.74 3.49 14.79
N PHE A 276 -17.17 3.68 13.60
CA PHE A 276 -17.37 4.86 12.78
C PHE A 276 -18.83 5.05 12.35
N TYR A 277 -19.42 4.02 11.72
CA TYR A 277 -20.79 4.12 11.18
C TYR A 277 -21.90 3.92 12.23
N GLY A 278 -21.59 3.33 13.39
CA GLY A 278 -22.52 3.21 14.51
C GLY A 278 -23.68 2.22 14.30
N ASN A 279 -23.55 1.30 13.35
CA ASN A 279 -24.55 0.25 13.07
C ASN A 279 -24.58 -0.82 14.18
N LYS A 280 -25.70 -1.56 14.33
CA LYS A 280 -25.79 -2.75 15.20
C LYS A 280 -24.70 -3.77 14.84
N ARG A 281 -24.14 -4.47 15.84
CA ARG A 281 -22.93 -5.33 15.69
C ARG A 281 -22.99 -6.27 14.49
N TRP A 282 -24.05 -7.05 14.35
CA TRP A 282 -24.19 -8.04 13.27
C TRP A 282 -24.26 -7.38 11.89
N ILE A 283 -25.06 -6.32 11.74
CA ILE A 283 -25.20 -5.59 10.47
C ILE A 283 -23.90 -4.90 10.07
N ALA A 284 -23.19 -4.32 11.05
CA ALA A 284 -21.91 -3.67 10.82
C ALA A 284 -20.86 -4.66 10.33
N ASN A 285 -20.79 -5.83 10.96
CA ASN A 285 -19.80 -6.86 10.64
C ASN A 285 -20.09 -7.54 9.31
N THR A 286 -21.35 -7.81 8.96
CA THR A 286 -21.71 -8.39 7.66
C THR A 286 -21.39 -7.43 6.52
N LYS A 287 -21.71 -6.14 6.66
CA LYS A 287 -21.29 -5.11 5.69
C LYS A 287 -19.77 -5.00 5.59
N ALA A 288 -19.06 -4.96 6.72
CA ALA A 288 -17.59 -4.93 6.74
C ALA A 288 -17.00 -6.15 6.03
N PHE A 289 -17.56 -7.34 6.25
CA PHE A 289 -17.11 -8.57 5.60
C PHE A 289 -17.26 -8.50 4.09
N ILE A 290 -18.42 -8.06 3.59
CA ILE A 290 -18.64 -7.88 2.15
C ILE A 290 -17.65 -6.86 1.57
N ILE A 291 -17.47 -5.73 2.25
CA ILE A 291 -16.52 -4.69 1.82
C ILE A 291 -15.08 -5.21 1.82
N PHE A 292 -14.70 -6.05 2.79
CA PHE A 292 -13.37 -6.66 2.87
C PHE A 292 -13.10 -7.60 1.68
N TRP A 293 -14.09 -8.40 1.26
CA TRP A 293 -13.94 -9.24 0.06
C TRP A 293 -13.89 -8.42 -1.22
N ILE A 294 -14.70 -7.36 -1.32
CA ILE A 294 -14.64 -6.41 -2.44
C ILE A 294 -13.27 -5.74 -2.49
N ASP A 295 -12.71 -5.35 -1.34
CA ASP A 295 -11.39 -4.75 -1.20
C ASP A 295 -10.29 -5.69 -1.70
N ILE A 296 -10.29 -6.96 -1.27
CA ILE A 296 -9.38 -8.00 -1.77
C ILE A 296 -9.49 -8.16 -3.29
N LEU A 297 -10.72 -8.27 -3.82
CA LEU A 297 -10.96 -8.42 -5.25
C LEU A 297 -10.45 -7.20 -6.03
N LEU A 298 -10.70 -5.99 -5.53
CA LEU A 298 -10.29 -4.74 -6.17
C LEU A 298 -8.77 -4.60 -6.17
N ILE A 299 -8.10 -4.91 -5.06
CA ILE A 299 -6.64 -4.94 -4.98
C ILE A 299 -6.08 -5.95 -5.99
N PHE A 300 -6.65 -7.15 -6.07
CA PHE A 300 -6.21 -8.16 -7.03
C PHE A 300 -6.35 -7.70 -8.49
N ILE A 301 -7.49 -7.10 -8.86
CA ILE A 301 -7.71 -6.55 -10.21
C ILE A 301 -6.70 -5.44 -10.52
N ILE A 302 -6.48 -4.52 -9.57
CA ILE A 302 -5.53 -3.41 -9.75
C ILE A 302 -4.11 -3.94 -9.90
N LEU A 303 -3.69 -4.94 -9.10
CA LEU A 303 -2.38 -5.56 -9.22
C LEU A 303 -2.20 -6.25 -10.57
N ILE A 304 -3.22 -6.94 -11.10
CA ILE A 304 -3.17 -7.54 -12.45
C ILE A 304 -3.04 -6.47 -13.53
N LEU A 305 -3.92 -5.46 -13.52
CA LEU A 305 -3.90 -4.38 -14.51
C LEU A 305 -2.53 -3.68 -14.50
N TYR A 306 -2.01 -3.45 -13.31
CA TYR A 306 -0.74 -2.80 -13.11
C TYR A 306 0.44 -3.69 -13.54
N ALA A 307 0.41 -4.99 -13.27
CA ALA A 307 1.41 -5.95 -13.76
C ALA A 307 1.40 -6.04 -15.30
N VAL A 308 0.22 -6.04 -15.93
CA VAL A 308 0.10 -6.01 -17.40
C VAL A 308 0.68 -4.71 -17.96
N LEU A 309 0.37 -3.57 -17.35
CA LEU A 309 0.92 -2.27 -17.74
C LEU A 309 2.45 -2.24 -17.58
N ALA A 310 2.98 -2.77 -16.47
CA ALA A 310 4.43 -2.90 -16.27
C ALA A 310 5.09 -3.77 -17.36
N MET A 311 4.48 -4.90 -17.74
CA MET A 311 4.99 -5.74 -18.84
C MET A 311 4.88 -5.11 -20.23
N LEU A 312 3.98 -4.14 -20.42
CA LEU A 312 3.85 -3.41 -21.68
C LEU A 312 4.86 -2.27 -21.81
N ILE A 313 5.22 -1.64 -20.69
CA ILE A 313 6.18 -0.54 -20.63
C ILE A 313 7.63 -1.06 -20.63
N VAL A 314 7.90 -2.19 -19.96
CA VAL A 314 9.23 -2.83 -19.82
C VAL A 314 9.50 -3.88 -20.91
#